data_AF-A0A954B5R0-F1
#
_entry.id   AF-A0A954B5R0-F1
#
_cell.length_a   1.000
_cell.length_b   1.000
_cell.length_c   1.000
_cell.angle_alpha   90.00
_cell.angle_beta   90.00
_cell.angle_gamma   90.00
#
_symmetry.space_group_name_H-M   'P 1'
#
loop_
_entity.id
_entity.type
_entity.pdbx_description
1 polymer ?
#
loop_
_entity_poly.entity_id
_entity_poly.type
_entity_poly.pdbx_seq_one_letter_code
_entity_poly.pdbx_strand_id
1 'polypeptide(L)'
;LLGLSLLAGRVLFGGESVRIDWLALFGPAFAAVFVGAIIGLAGAIGALFVWRLVADTRWSIGEATRLAAAAGQPAQTTFKALAHAWMTPIFGLTLVAYTAPHMIAGLPLDLPHVPSWLVMGVGVVAAGAFFDWGLQRAADWRLGELAKAPAAHLLIHHILFVVAYGLMIDVSAGVVMLIAWRLAHAAPLRQSFTAVP
;
A
#
# COMPACT_ATOMS: atom_id res chain seq x y z
N LEU A 1 9.42 13.75 -10.84
CA LEU A 1 8.18 14.29 -11.45
C LEU A 1 8.03 13.88 -12.91
N LEU A 2 8.95 14.21 -13.82
CA LEU A 2 8.88 13.81 -15.24
C LEU A 2 8.67 12.29 -15.45
N GLY A 3 9.41 11.44 -14.75
CA GLY A 3 9.21 9.98 -14.83
C GLY A 3 7.83 9.51 -14.38
N LEU A 4 7.28 10.10 -13.31
CA LEU A 4 5.90 9.84 -12.86
C LEU A 4 4.88 10.30 -13.90
N SER A 5 5.08 11.47 -14.50
CA SER A 5 4.22 11.99 -15.56
C SER A 5 4.26 11.11 -16.81
N LEU A 6 5.42 10.56 -17.16
CA LEU A 6 5.57 9.60 -18.26
C LEU A 6 4.88 8.27 -17.95
N LEU A 7 5.01 7.75 -16.73
CA LEU A 7 4.29 6.54 -16.30
C LEU A 7 2.77 6.76 -16.29
N ALA A 8 2.32 7.88 -15.75
CA ALA A 8 0.92 8.26 -15.76
C ALA A 8 0.40 8.42 -17.19
N GLY A 9 1.16 9.10 -18.07
CA GLY A 9 0.85 9.21 -19.49
C GLY A 9 0.75 7.84 -20.15
N ARG A 10 1.71 6.94 -19.93
CA ARG A 10 1.67 5.57 -20.45
C ARG A 10 0.40 4.83 -20.04
N VAL A 11 -0.02 4.95 -18.77
CA VAL A 11 -1.24 4.31 -18.26
C VAL A 11 -2.49 4.94 -18.88
N LEU A 12 -2.55 6.27 -18.98
CA LEU A 12 -3.68 7.01 -19.54
C LEU A 12 -3.86 6.75 -21.04
N PHE A 13 -2.77 6.74 -21.81
CA PHE A 13 -2.80 6.53 -23.26
C PHE A 13 -2.81 5.05 -23.69
N GLY A 14 -2.43 4.14 -22.79
CA GLY A 14 -2.43 2.68 -23.06
C GLY A 14 -3.69 1.95 -22.59
N GLY A 15 -4.59 2.60 -21.85
CA GLY A 15 -5.82 2.00 -21.34
C GLY A 15 -7.03 2.31 -22.23
N GLU A 16 -7.76 1.28 -22.66
CA GLU A 16 -8.95 1.41 -23.54
C GLU A 16 -10.14 2.14 -22.88
N SER A 17 -10.15 2.32 -21.55
CA SER A 17 -11.07 3.24 -20.86
C SER A 17 -10.63 3.47 -19.41
N VAL A 18 -9.93 4.57 -19.14
CA VAL A 18 -9.67 4.99 -17.76
C VAL A 18 -10.98 5.55 -17.18
N ARG A 19 -11.74 4.70 -16.49
CA ARG A 19 -12.93 5.14 -15.74
C ARG A 19 -12.50 5.70 -14.39
N ILE A 20 -12.73 6.99 -14.18
CA ILE A 20 -12.59 7.61 -12.86
C ILE A 20 -13.79 7.18 -12.02
N ASP A 21 -13.52 6.42 -10.96
CA ASP A 21 -14.51 6.12 -9.94
C ASP A 21 -14.63 7.33 -8.99
N TRP A 22 -15.56 8.23 -9.29
CA TRP A 22 -15.83 9.42 -8.49
C TRP A 22 -16.30 9.07 -7.07
N LEU A 23 -16.98 7.93 -6.87
CA LEU A 23 -17.42 7.48 -5.55
C LEU A 23 -16.23 7.09 -4.67
N ALA A 24 -15.19 6.49 -5.26
CA ALA A 24 -13.95 6.16 -4.54
C ALA A 24 -13.20 7.41 -4.02
N LEU A 25 -13.46 8.60 -4.59
CA LEU A 25 -12.89 9.86 -4.15
C LEU A 25 -13.70 10.54 -3.03
N PHE A 26 -14.96 10.16 -2.83
CA PHE A 26 -15.82 10.78 -1.82
C PHE A 26 -15.32 10.50 -0.40
N GLY A 27 -14.97 9.25 -0.09
CA GLY A 27 -14.44 8.86 1.23
C GLY A 27 -13.22 9.68 1.69
N PRO A 28 -12.11 9.73 0.91
CA PRO A 28 -10.94 10.52 1.30
C PRO A 28 -11.24 12.02 1.34
N ALA A 29 -12.04 12.54 0.41
CA ALA A 29 -12.40 13.96 0.39
C ALA A 29 -13.22 14.34 1.63
N PHE A 30 -14.23 13.56 1.98
CA PHE A 30 -15.04 13.77 3.17
C PHE A 30 -14.20 13.70 4.45
N ALA A 31 -13.33 12.69 4.58
CA ALA A 31 -12.43 12.55 5.73
C ALA A 31 -11.49 13.77 5.86
N ALA A 32 -10.91 14.23 4.76
CA ALA A 32 -10.02 15.38 4.74
C ALA A 32 -10.75 16.69 5.12
N VAL A 33 -11.96 16.91 4.59
CA VAL A 33 -12.78 18.08 4.92
C VAL A 33 -13.19 18.04 6.39
N PHE A 34 -13.66 16.90 6.88
CA PHE A 34 -14.11 16.75 8.26
C PHE A 34 -12.96 16.94 9.27
N VAL A 35 -11.85 16.24 9.08
CA VAL A 35 -10.66 16.39 9.94
C VAL A 35 -10.07 17.79 9.80
N GLY A 36 -10.05 18.34 8.59
CA GLY A 36 -9.58 19.70 8.31
C GLY A 36 -10.40 20.78 9.01
N ALA A 37 -11.71 20.59 9.12
CA ALA A 37 -12.59 21.52 9.84
C ALA A 37 -12.34 21.53 11.36
N ILE A 38 -11.84 20.43 11.93
CA ILE A 38 -11.62 20.28 13.39
C ILE A 38 -10.17 20.58 13.77
N ILE A 39 -9.20 20.06 13.01
CA ILE A 39 -7.77 20.03 13.34
C ILE A 39 -6.96 20.97 12.44
N GLY A 40 -7.55 21.46 11.33
CA GLY A 40 -6.88 22.32 10.36
C GLY A 40 -6.18 21.55 9.23
N LEU A 41 -5.47 22.29 8.38
CA LEU A 41 -4.86 21.77 7.15
C LEU A 41 -3.94 20.56 7.41
N ALA A 42 -3.12 20.61 8.45
CA ALA A 42 -2.17 19.54 8.75
C ALA A 42 -2.86 18.20 9.04
N GLY A 43 -3.98 18.24 9.78
CA GLY A 43 -4.83 17.07 10.03
C GLY A 43 -5.55 16.58 8.77
N ALA A 44 -5.98 17.48 7.88
CA ALA A 44 -6.58 17.10 6.60
C ALA A 44 -5.58 16.32 5.72
N ILE A 45 -4.32 16.78 5.65
CA ILE A 45 -3.24 16.07 4.96
C ILE A 45 -2.95 14.73 5.65
N GLY A 46 -2.98 14.68 6.99
CA GLY A 46 -2.93 13.46 7.79
C GLY A 46 -3.97 12.42 7.38
N ALA A 47 -5.23 12.83 7.27
CA ALA A 47 -6.33 11.97 6.85
C ALA A 47 -6.12 11.44 5.42
N LEU A 48 -5.69 12.29 4.48
CA LEU A 48 -5.39 11.88 3.11
C LEU A 48 -4.22 10.90 3.05
N PHE A 49 -3.18 11.11 3.85
CA PHE A 49 -2.04 10.21 3.96
C PHE A 49 -2.46 8.82 4.46
N VAL A 50 -3.23 8.75 5.54
CA VAL A 50 -3.75 7.48 6.07
C VAL A 50 -4.62 6.77 5.04
N TRP A 51 -5.53 7.51 4.38
CA TRP A 51 -6.37 6.95 3.34
C TRP A 51 -5.55 6.40 2.16
N ARG A 52 -4.51 7.13 1.76
CA ARG A 52 -3.59 6.71 0.69
C ARG A 52 -2.89 5.41 1.05
N LEU A 53 -2.35 5.30 2.27
CA LEU A 53 -1.68 4.10 2.77
C LEU A 53 -2.62 2.88 2.76
N VAL A 54 -3.87 3.07 3.21
CA VAL A 54 -4.92 2.03 3.16
C VAL A 54 -5.23 1.64 1.70
N ALA A 55 -5.37 2.62 0.81
CA ALA A 55 -5.68 2.36 -0.59
C ALA A 55 -4.56 1.60 -1.32
N ASP A 56 -3.30 1.99 -1.10
CA ASP A 56 -2.14 1.32 -1.71
C ASP A 56 -1.97 -0.11 -1.16
N THR A 57 -2.20 -0.31 0.13
CA THR A 57 -2.17 -1.66 0.74
C THR A 57 -3.27 -2.55 0.18
N ARG A 58 -4.52 -2.06 0.11
CA ARG A 58 -5.65 -2.80 -0.47
C ARG A 58 -5.43 -3.14 -1.93
N TRP A 59 -4.88 -2.19 -2.69
CA TRP A 59 -4.51 -2.43 -4.08
C TRP A 59 -3.48 -3.55 -4.21
N SER A 60 -2.39 -3.51 -3.43
CA SER A 60 -1.36 -4.56 -3.47
C SER A 60 -1.93 -5.93 -3.07
N ILE A 61 -2.75 -6.01 -2.03
CA ILE A 61 -3.42 -7.25 -1.62
C ILE A 61 -4.34 -7.77 -2.73
N GLY A 62 -5.09 -6.89 -3.41
CA GLY A 62 -5.92 -7.26 -4.55
C GLY A 62 -5.10 -7.80 -5.72
N GLU A 63 -3.94 -7.21 -5.98
CA GLU A 63 -3.02 -7.66 -7.03
C GLU A 63 -2.38 -9.01 -6.67
N ALA A 64 -1.92 -9.19 -5.43
CA ALA A 64 -1.44 -10.48 -4.92
C ALA A 64 -2.51 -11.57 -5.04
N THR A 65 -3.77 -11.24 -4.72
CA THR A 65 -4.92 -12.15 -4.88
C THR A 65 -5.12 -12.54 -6.34
N ARG A 66 -5.09 -11.57 -7.26
CA ARG A 66 -5.19 -11.80 -8.71
C ARG A 66 -4.07 -12.71 -9.22
N LEU A 67 -2.83 -12.45 -8.80
CA LEU A 67 -1.65 -13.22 -9.16
C LEU A 67 -1.71 -14.65 -8.60
N ALA A 68 -2.19 -14.82 -7.36
CA ALA A 68 -2.38 -16.14 -6.75
C ALA A 68 -3.49 -16.94 -7.44
N ALA A 69 -4.61 -16.29 -7.80
CA ALA A 69 -5.68 -16.92 -8.58
C ALA A 69 -5.19 -17.35 -9.96
N ALA A 70 -4.42 -16.51 -10.66
CA ALA A 70 -3.81 -16.85 -11.94
C ALA A 70 -2.79 -18.01 -11.84
N ALA A 71 -2.16 -18.18 -10.68
CA ALA A 71 -1.26 -19.29 -10.38
C ALA A 71 -1.98 -20.56 -9.91
N GLY A 72 -3.33 -20.56 -9.84
CA GLY A 72 -4.11 -21.72 -9.39
C GLY A 72 -4.00 -21.99 -7.89
N GLN A 73 -3.68 -20.97 -7.08
CA GLN A 73 -3.38 -21.09 -5.65
C GLN A 73 -4.43 -20.36 -4.77
N PRO A 74 -5.67 -20.87 -4.69
CA PRO A 74 -6.76 -20.20 -3.99
C PRO A 74 -6.55 -20.15 -2.46
N ALA A 75 -5.76 -21.05 -1.88
CA ALA A 75 -5.43 -20.99 -0.45
C ALA A 75 -4.69 -19.70 -0.06
N GLN A 76 -3.95 -19.10 -1.00
CA GLN A 76 -3.18 -17.88 -0.80
C GLN A 76 -4.02 -16.59 -0.93
N THR A 77 -5.30 -16.69 -1.31
CA THR A 77 -6.20 -15.52 -1.43
C THR A 77 -7.00 -15.23 -0.16
N THR A 78 -6.85 -16.08 0.86
CA THR A 78 -7.59 -15.95 2.12
C THR A 78 -7.10 -14.75 2.94
N PHE A 79 -7.99 -14.17 3.75
CA PHE A 79 -7.63 -13.07 4.65
C PHE A 79 -6.44 -13.45 5.57
N LYS A 80 -6.45 -14.68 6.12
CA LYS A 80 -5.36 -15.17 6.98
C LYS A 80 -4.03 -15.19 6.23
N ALA A 81 -4.01 -15.63 4.97
CA ALA A 81 -2.81 -15.69 4.16
C ALA A 81 -2.28 -14.30 3.76
N LEU A 82 -3.12 -13.27 3.76
CA LEU A 82 -2.77 -11.91 3.32
C LEU A 82 -2.69 -10.90 4.46
N ALA A 83 -3.05 -11.27 5.69
CA ALA A 83 -3.07 -10.38 6.84
C ALA A 83 -1.68 -9.77 7.13
N HIS A 84 -0.61 -10.55 6.89
CA HIS A 84 0.77 -10.08 7.06
C HIS A 84 1.06 -8.82 6.21
N ALA A 85 0.42 -8.67 5.03
CA ALA A 85 0.62 -7.54 4.14
C ALA A 85 0.25 -6.19 4.78
N TRP A 86 -0.61 -6.18 5.80
CA TRP A 86 -0.93 -4.95 6.54
C TRP A 86 0.15 -4.52 7.53
N MET A 87 1.05 -5.42 7.91
CA MET A 87 1.92 -5.18 9.06
C MET A 87 3.00 -4.12 8.78
N THR A 88 3.61 -4.12 7.60
CA THR A 88 4.59 -3.09 7.22
C THR A 88 3.97 -1.70 6.98
N PRO A 89 2.78 -1.56 6.35
CA PRO A 89 2.04 -0.30 6.35
C PRO A 89 1.69 0.21 7.74
N ILE A 90 1.19 -0.65 8.64
CA ILE A 90 0.81 -0.24 10.00
C ILE A 90 2.05 0.19 10.79
N PHE A 91 3.15 -0.56 10.70
CA PHE A 91 4.42 -0.15 11.29
C PHE A 91 4.88 1.23 10.78
N GLY A 92 4.90 1.41 9.45
CA GLY A 92 5.23 2.70 8.83
C GLY A 92 4.35 3.84 9.32
N LEU A 93 3.03 3.62 9.41
CA LEU A 93 2.09 4.61 9.93
C LEU A 93 2.39 4.99 11.38
N THR A 94 2.62 4.00 12.25
CA THR A 94 2.95 4.28 13.67
C THR A 94 4.27 5.01 13.80
N LEU A 95 5.26 4.71 12.96
CA LEU A 95 6.54 5.39 12.99
C LEU A 95 6.42 6.84 12.50
N VAL A 96 5.68 7.10 11.42
CA VAL A 96 5.38 8.46 10.93
C VAL A 96 4.62 9.26 12.00
N ALA A 97 3.65 8.64 12.68
CA ALA A 97 2.89 9.29 13.76
C ALA A 97 3.73 9.59 15.00
N TYR A 98 4.69 8.73 15.34
CA TYR A 98 5.62 8.96 16.44
C TYR A 98 6.58 10.11 16.16
N THR A 99 7.07 10.22 14.93
CA THR A 99 8.04 11.25 14.52
C THR A 99 7.41 12.51 13.94
N ALA A 100 6.08 12.60 13.91
CA ALA A 100 5.34 13.78 13.48
C ALA A 100 5.74 15.02 14.33
N PRO A 101 5.69 16.24 13.76
CA PRO A 101 5.13 16.60 12.45
C PRO A 101 6.09 16.39 11.26
N HIS A 102 5.52 16.24 10.06
CA HIS A 102 6.24 16.06 8.79
C HIS A 102 5.75 17.02 7.71
N MET A 103 6.39 16.99 6.54
CA MET A 103 5.93 17.69 5.33
C MET A 103 5.69 16.69 4.20
N ILE A 104 4.57 16.83 3.49
CA ILE A 104 4.29 16.12 2.23
C ILE A 104 4.17 17.14 1.10
N ALA A 105 5.10 17.12 0.15
CA ALA A 105 5.12 18.01 -1.00
C ALA A 105 4.98 19.50 -0.63
N GLY A 106 5.60 19.93 0.48
CA GLY A 106 5.53 21.31 0.97
C GLY A 106 4.26 21.66 1.77
N LEU A 107 3.37 20.70 2.03
CA LEU A 107 2.22 20.85 2.91
C LEU A 107 2.48 20.19 4.27
N PRO A 108 1.98 20.75 5.38
CA PRO A 108 2.16 20.17 6.70
C PRO A 108 1.38 18.85 6.80
N LEU A 109 2.01 17.85 7.39
CA LEU A 109 1.41 16.57 7.77
C LEU A 109 1.46 16.47 9.29
N ASP A 110 0.30 16.35 9.91
CA ASP A 110 0.20 16.06 11.34
C ASP A 110 -0.65 14.81 11.58
N LEU A 111 -0.20 13.98 12.51
CA LEU A 111 -0.86 12.75 12.92
C LEU A 111 -0.87 12.70 14.45
N PRO A 112 -1.92 12.11 15.07
CA PRO A 112 -1.93 11.93 16.51
C PRO A 112 -0.68 11.19 16.98
N HIS A 113 0.09 11.81 17.87
CA HIS A 113 1.33 11.23 18.37
C HIS A 113 1.05 9.90 19.07
N VAL A 114 1.83 8.88 18.72
CA VAL A 114 1.77 7.56 19.35
C VAL A 114 3.00 7.35 20.24
N PRO A 115 2.88 6.72 21.42
CA PRO A 115 4.02 6.51 22.29
C PRO A 115 5.00 5.48 21.72
N SER A 116 6.28 5.59 22.08
CA SER A 116 7.36 4.74 21.54
C SER A 116 7.15 3.24 21.78
N TRP A 117 6.54 2.85 22.90
CA TRP A 117 6.24 1.44 23.18
C TRP A 117 5.27 0.83 22.16
N LEU A 118 4.33 1.62 21.63
CA LEU A 118 3.40 1.16 20.62
C LEU A 118 4.13 0.91 19.30
N VAL A 119 5.02 1.83 18.91
CA VAL A 119 5.86 1.69 17.71
C VAL A 119 6.73 0.43 17.80
N MET A 120 7.39 0.22 18.95
CA MET A 120 8.20 -0.98 19.17
C MET A 120 7.35 -2.25 19.12
N GLY A 121 6.18 -2.27 19.77
CA GLY A 121 5.27 -3.42 19.75
C GLY A 121 4.79 -3.76 18.34
N VAL A 122 4.34 -2.76 17.58
CA VAL A 122 3.93 -2.93 16.18
C VAL A 122 5.10 -3.38 15.30
N GLY A 123 6.31 -2.84 15.52
CA GLY A 123 7.53 -3.25 14.82
C GLY A 123 7.86 -4.72 15.05
N VAL A 124 7.79 -5.21 16.30
CA VAL A 124 8.00 -6.62 16.63
C VAL A 124 6.95 -7.51 15.97
N VAL A 125 5.67 -7.14 16.02
CA VAL A 125 4.59 -7.88 15.37
C VAL A 125 4.79 -7.92 13.86
N ALA A 126 5.18 -6.80 13.24
CA ALA A 126 5.42 -6.74 11.80
C ALA A 126 6.62 -7.57 11.36
N ALA A 127 7.73 -7.52 12.11
CA ALA A 127 8.88 -8.36 11.86
C ALA A 127 8.53 -9.85 12.00
N GLY A 128 7.78 -10.22 13.04
CA GLY A 128 7.32 -11.60 13.26
C GLY A 128 6.42 -12.10 12.13
N ALA A 129 5.44 -11.31 11.71
CA ALA A 129 4.53 -11.66 10.62
C ALA A 129 5.25 -11.78 9.27
N PHE A 130 6.19 -10.88 8.98
CA PHE A 130 7.01 -10.96 7.76
C PHE A 130 7.93 -12.19 7.78
N PHE A 131 8.52 -12.50 8.94
CA PHE A 131 9.39 -13.67 9.09
C PHE A 131 8.60 -14.98 8.96
N ASP A 132 7.47 -15.12 9.65
CA ASP A 132 6.57 -16.28 9.53
C ASP A 132 6.12 -16.50 8.08
N TRP A 133 5.68 -15.42 7.40
CA TRP A 133 5.35 -15.48 5.98
C TRP A 133 6.55 -15.90 5.12
N GLY A 134 7.74 -15.35 5.39
CA GLY A 134 8.98 -15.69 4.68
C GLY A 134 9.37 -17.16 4.83
N LEU A 135 9.20 -17.73 6.03
CA LEU A 135 9.41 -19.16 6.28
C LEU A 135 8.43 -20.03 5.50
N GLN A 136 7.15 -19.65 5.45
CA GLN A 136 6.15 -20.35 4.64
C GLN A 136 6.53 -20.33 3.15
N ARG A 137 6.96 -19.18 2.61
CA ARG A 137 7.42 -19.08 1.22
C ARG A 137 8.69 -19.88 0.95
N ALA A 138 9.61 -19.95 1.91
CA ALA A 138 10.81 -20.78 1.80
C ALA A 138 10.47 -22.28 1.81
N ALA A 139 9.48 -22.68 2.63
CA ALA A 139 8.95 -24.05 2.64
C ALA A 139 8.29 -24.39 1.30
N ASP A 140 7.39 -23.54 0.79
CA ASP A 140 6.74 -23.71 -0.51
C ASP A 140 7.77 -23.80 -1.64
N TRP A 141 8.85 -23.01 -1.57
CA TRP A 141 9.93 -23.06 -2.55
C TRP A 141 10.65 -24.40 -2.53
N ARG A 142 10.96 -24.90 -1.34
CA ARG A 142 11.62 -26.20 -1.17
C ARG A 142 10.74 -27.36 -1.64
N LEU A 143 9.41 -27.23 -1.52
CA LEU A 143 8.43 -28.21 -1.98
C LEU A 143 8.08 -28.07 -3.48
N GLY A 144 8.55 -27.00 -4.14
CA GLY A 144 8.22 -26.73 -5.54
C GLY A 144 6.81 -26.17 -5.76
N GLU A 145 6.11 -25.78 -4.70
CA GLU A 145 4.72 -25.30 -4.69
C GLU A 145 4.63 -23.77 -4.71
N LEU A 146 5.78 -23.07 -4.67
CA LEU A 146 5.83 -21.61 -4.60
C LEU A 146 5.18 -20.94 -5.80
N ALA A 147 4.10 -20.20 -5.53
CA ALA A 147 3.54 -19.21 -6.45
C ALA A 147 4.48 -17.99 -6.54
N LYS A 148 5.44 -18.04 -7.47
CA LYS A 148 6.52 -17.03 -7.58
C LYS A 148 6.01 -15.61 -7.77
N ALA A 149 5.00 -15.41 -8.61
CA ALA A 149 4.47 -14.08 -8.93
C ALA A 149 3.84 -13.36 -7.71
N PRO A 150 2.85 -13.93 -7.01
CA PRO A 150 2.29 -13.28 -5.81
C PRO A 150 3.32 -13.17 -4.68
N ALA A 151 4.21 -14.15 -4.51
CA ALA A 151 5.27 -14.08 -3.50
C ALA A 151 6.25 -12.93 -3.75
N ALA A 152 6.71 -12.75 -4.99
CA ALA A 152 7.58 -11.64 -5.36
C ALA A 152 6.88 -10.28 -5.22
N HIS A 153 5.60 -10.19 -5.61
CA HIS A 153 4.81 -8.97 -5.43
C HIS A 153 4.70 -8.58 -3.94
N LEU A 154 4.36 -9.53 -3.07
CA LEU A 154 4.24 -9.29 -1.63
C LEU A 154 5.60 -9.00 -0.97
N LEU A 155 6.70 -9.58 -1.46
CA LEU A 155 8.04 -9.22 -1.01
C LEU A 155 8.35 -7.75 -1.33
N ILE A 156 8.08 -7.34 -2.58
CA ILE A 156 8.28 -5.96 -3.03
C ILE A 156 7.38 -5.01 -2.22
N HIS A 157 6.12 -5.37 -1.98
CA HIS A 157 5.21 -4.64 -1.10
C HIS A 157 5.84 -4.34 0.26
N HIS A 158 6.36 -5.37 0.94
CA HIS A 158 6.99 -5.20 2.25
C HIS A 158 8.20 -4.28 2.21
N ILE A 159 9.10 -4.51 1.23
CA ILE A 159 10.30 -3.69 1.05
C ILE A 159 9.92 -2.23 0.82
N LEU A 160 8.96 -1.96 -0.07
CA LEU A 160 8.53 -0.60 -0.39
C LEU A 160 7.93 0.11 0.81
N PHE A 161 7.07 -0.54 1.60
CA PHE A 161 6.51 0.09 2.80
C PHE A 161 7.57 0.37 3.87
N VAL A 162 8.52 -0.54 4.07
CA VAL A 162 9.65 -0.32 5.00
C VAL A 162 10.56 0.80 4.52
N VAL A 163 10.90 0.86 3.24
CA VAL A 163 11.73 1.92 2.69
C VAL A 163 10.99 3.27 2.70
N ALA A 164 9.71 3.28 2.33
CA ALA A 164 8.89 4.49 2.27
C ALA A 164 8.71 5.15 3.64
N TYR A 165 8.39 4.35 4.66
CA TYR A 165 7.89 4.86 5.93
C TYR A 165 8.56 4.24 7.15
N GLY A 166 9.31 3.16 7.01
CA GLY A 166 10.08 2.54 8.11
C GLY A 166 11.48 3.11 8.29
N LEU A 167 12.11 3.63 7.23
CA LEU A 167 13.46 4.20 7.27
C LEU A 167 13.51 5.71 7.53
N MET A 168 12.34 6.38 7.65
CA MET A 168 12.24 7.81 7.98
C MET A 168 13.04 8.75 7.04
N ILE A 169 13.18 8.39 5.77
CA ILE A 169 13.97 9.17 4.80
C ILE A 169 13.22 10.46 4.41
N ASP A 170 12.03 10.31 3.83
CA ASP A 170 11.14 11.42 3.46
C ASP A 170 9.76 10.86 3.14
N VAL A 171 8.71 11.38 3.80
CA VAL A 171 7.33 10.90 3.61
C VAL A 171 6.84 11.16 2.19
N SER A 172 7.26 12.29 1.58
CA SER A 172 6.89 12.63 0.20
C SER A 172 7.46 11.62 -0.80
N ALA A 173 8.74 11.27 -0.66
CA ALA A 173 9.42 10.27 -1.45
C ALA A 173 8.75 8.89 -1.31
N GLY A 174 8.35 8.51 -0.09
CA GLY A 174 7.57 7.30 0.15
C GLY A 174 6.26 7.26 -0.64
N VAL A 175 5.48 8.35 -0.61
CA VAL A 175 4.25 8.47 -1.41
C VAL A 175 4.53 8.38 -2.92
N VAL A 176 5.54 9.10 -3.40
CA VAL A 176 5.96 9.07 -4.81
C VAL A 176 6.37 7.67 -5.26
N MET A 177 7.10 6.95 -4.41
CA MET A 177 7.55 5.59 -4.69
C MET A 177 6.38 4.62 -4.84
N LEU A 178 5.39 4.67 -3.93
CA LEU A 178 4.18 3.82 -4.04
C LEU A 178 3.34 4.16 -5.27
N ILE A 179 3.21 5.45 -5.62
CA ILE A 179 2.56 5.87 -6.87
C ILE A 179 3.30 5.29 -8.08
N ALA A 180 4.63 5.43 -8.13
CA ALA A 180 5.44 4.92 -9.23
C ALA A 180 5.30 3.40 -9.38
N TRP A 181 5.36 2.67 -8.25
CA TRP A 181 5.20 1.23 -8.23
C TRP A 181 3.82 0.80 -8.77
N ARG A 182 2.76 1.45 -8.30
CA ARG A 182 1.40 1.18 -8.78
C ARG A 182 1.24 1.47 -10.26
N LEU A 183 1.75 2.61 -10.74
CA LEU A 183 1.68 2.98 -12.16
C LEU A 183 2.49 2.02 -13.04
N ALA A 184 3.64 1.54 -12.56
CA ALA A 184 4.42 0.54 -13.27
C ALA A 184 3.68 -0.80 -13.44
N HIS A 185 2.81 -1.15 -12.49
CA HIS A 185 2.01 -2.39 -12.51
C HIS A 185 0.60 -2.18 -13.09
N ALA A 186 0.16 -0.95 -13.32
CA ALA A 186 -1.20 -0.63 -13.80
C ALA A 186 -1.46 -0.98 -15.29
N ALA A 187 -0.52 -1.62 -15.98
CA ALA A 187 -0.68 -2.08 -17.36
C ALA A 187 -0.76 -3.62 -17.43
N PRO A 188 -1.91 -4.26 -17.81
CA PRO A 188 -3.28 -3.77 -17.98
C PRO A 188 -4.25 -4.39 -16.95
N LEU A 189 -4.99 -3.54 -16.22
CA LEU A 189 -6.18 -3.97 -15.48
C LEU A 189 -7.32 -4.25 -16.46
N ARG A 190 -7.31 -5.43 -17.11
CA ARG A 190 -8.54 -6.02 -17.66
C ARG A 190 -9.43 -6.42 -16.49
N GLN A 191 -10.29 -5.52 -16.04
CA GLN A 191 -11.54 -5.92 -15.41
C GLN A 191 -12.56 -6.15 -16.53
N SER A 192 -12.47 -7.31 -17.18
CA SER A 192 -13.57 -7.80 -18.02
C SER A 192 -14.65 -8.34 -17.09
N PHE A 193 -15.61 -7.50 -16.72
CA PHE A 193 -16.88 -7.96 -16.18
C PHE A 193 -17.74 -8.52 -17.32
N THR A 194 -17.40 -9.73 -17.73
CA THR A 194 -18.32 -10.63 -18.45
C THR A 194 -18.20 -11.97 -17.76
N ALA A 195 -19.03 -12.17 -16.74
CA ALA A 195 -19.21 -13.47 -16.13
C ALA A 195 -20.07 -14.33 -17.07
N VAL A 196 -19.44 -15.39 -17.60
CA VAL A 196 -19.93 -16.73 -17.98
C VAL A 196 -20.81 -16.88 -19.24
N PRO A 197 -20.95 -18.12 -19.77
CA PRO A 197 -20.73 -18.53 -21.17
C PRO A 197 -21.91 -18.31 -22.13
#